data_AF-A0A919PTD7-F1
#
_entry.id   AF-A0A919PTD7-F1
#
_cell.length_a   1.000
_cell.length_b   1.000
_cell.length_c   1.000
_cell.angle_alpha   90.00
_cell.angle_beta   90.00
_cell.angle_gamma   90.00
#
_symmetry.space_group_name_H-M   'P 1'
#
loop_
_entity.id
_entity.type
_entity.pdbx_description
1 polymer ?
#
loop_
_entity_poly.entity_id
_entity_poly.type
_entity_poly.pdbx_seq_one_letter_code
_entity_poly.pdbx_strand_id
1 'polypeptide(L)'
;MNRSAKIALLVAGAVLACVLAVCGVGLALRDWVPGLTGCEDVNKPTKGAVVTQKVRIEQMWPQLAPIQQVHWQEHEARARSCPEIGPMDYVMDGFAVITAERAGALPATTAATPPEVPDDLRPFAPADPHWLKVDGTTLLLDKASSTVYFTHTTD
;
A
#
# COMPACT_ATOMS: atom_id res chain seq x y z
N MET A 1 58.95 -22.07 -26.51
CA MET A 1 57.49 -21.77 -26.44
C MET A 1 56.94 -21.68 -27.86
N ASN A 2 56.16 -22.69 -28.28
CA ASN A 2 55.68 -22.83 -29.65
C ASN A 2 54.67 -21.72 -29.99
N ARG A 3 54.61 -21.33 -31.27
CA ARG A 3 53.79 -20.22 -31.79
C ARG A 3 52.32 -20.31 -31.35
N SER A 4 51.79 -21.53 -31.27
CA SER A 4 50.42 -21.82 -30.81
C SER A 4 50.17 -21.47 -29.34
N ALA A 5 51.16 -21.64 -28.46
CA ALA A 5 51.02 -21.30 -27.04
C ALA A 5 50.96 -19.79 -26.81
N LYS A 6 51.66 -19.00 -27.63
CA LYS A 6 51.61 -17.53 -27.59
C LYS A 6 50.25 -17.00 -28.03
N ILE A 7 49.67 -17.60 -29.08
CA ILE A 7 48.34 -17.22 -29.59
C ILE A 7 47.26 -17.57 -28.57
N ALA A 8 47.31 -18.76 -27.95
CA ALA A 8 46.35 -19.15 -26.93
C ALA A 8 46.35 -18.21 -25.71
N LEU A 9 47.53 -17.77 -25.26
CA LEU A 9 47.66 -16.85 -24.13
C LEU A 9 47.11 -15.45 -24.45
N LEU A 10 47.34 -14.96 -25.67
CA LEU A 10 46.80 -13.68 -26.13
C LEU A 10 45.27 -13.71 -26.23
N VAL A 11 44.70 -14.79 -26.78
CA VAL A 11 43.25 -14.94 -26.90
C VAL A 11 42.61 -15.08 -25.51
N ALA A 12 43.19 -15.88 -24.62
CA ALA A 12 42.68 -16.03 -23.25
C ALA A 12 42.74 -14.71 -22.46
N GLY A 13 43.83 -13.95 -22.60
CA GLY A 13 43.97 -12.63 -21.98
C GLY A 13 42.96 -11.61 -22.51
N ALA A 14 42.74 -11.59 -23.83
CA ALA A 14 41.75 -10.70 -24.45
C ALA A 14 40.31 -11.03 -24.03
N VAL A 15 39.96 -12.32 -23.94
CA VAL A 15 38.64 -12.75 -23.47
C VAL A 15 38.43 -12.36 -22.01
N LEU A 16 39.42 -12.59 -21.14
CA LEU A 16 39.31 -12.23 -19.72
C LEU A 16 39.17 -10.71 -19.55
N ALA A 17 39.91 -9.91 -20.32
CA ALA A 17 39.80 -8.46 -20.29
C ALA A 17 38.41 -7.97 -20.75
N CYS A 18 37.83 -8.59 -21.79
CA CYS A 18 36.46 -8.29 -22.22
C CYS A 18 35.43 -8.63 -21.16
N VAL A 19 35.54 -9.80 -20.51
CA VAL A 19 34.61 -10.19 -19.43
C VAL A 19 34.70 -9.22 -18.26
N LEU A 20 35.91 -8.86 -17.84
CA LEU A 20 36.12 -7.89 -16.75
C LEU A 20 35.60 -6.50 -17.11
N ALA A 21 35.77 -6.06 -18.36
CA ALA A 21 35.23 -4.79 -18.83
C ALA A 21 33.69 -4.79 -18.86
N VAL A 22 33.06 -5.87 -19.34
CA VAL A 22 31.59 -6.00 -19.35
C VAL A 22 31.02 -6.08 -17.93
N CYS A 23 31.65 -6.85 -17.03
CA CYS A 23 31.25 -6.90 -15.63
C CYS A 23 31.47 -5.57 -14.90
N GLY A 24 32.59 -4.89 -15.17
CA GLY A 24 32.89 -3.58 -14.58
C GLY A 24 31.91 -2.50 -15.04
N VAL A 25 31.56 -2.48 -16.32
CA VAL A 25 30.55 -1.57 -16.88
C VAL A 25 29.16 -1.90 -16.33
N GLY A 26 28.80 -3.18 -16.18
CA GLY A 26 27.54 -3.60 -15.55
C GLY A 26 27.42 -3.15 -14.09
N LEU A 27 28.51 -3.19 -13.33
CA LEU A 27 28.55 -2.70 -11.95
C LEU A 27 28.53 -1.16 -11.86
N ALA A 28 29.21 -0.47 -12.77
CA ALA A 28 29.24 1.00 -12.79
C ALA A 28 27.94 1.64 -13.31
N LEU A 29 27.20 0.94 -14.18
CA LEU A 29 25.89 1.37 -14.68
C LEU A 29 24.72 0.93 -13.80
N ARG A 30 24.98 0.18 -12.72
CA ARG A 30 23.97 -0.27 -11.75
C ARG A 30 23.10 0.88 -11.24
N ASP A 31 23.71 2.01 -10.94
CA ASP A 31 23.00 3.17 -10.36
C ASP A 31 22.31 4.06 -11.41
N TRP A 32 22.55 3.81 -12.71
CA TRP A 32 22.08 4.64 -13.83
C TRP A 32 21.02 3.98 -14.71
N VAL A 33 20.79 2.68 -14.56
CA VAL A 33 19.78 1.93 -15.34
C VAL A 33 18.71 1.39 -14.40
N PRO A 34 17.58 2.11 -14.23
CA PRO A 34 16.41 1.58 -13.55
C PRO A 34 15.99 0.26 -14.20
N GLY A 35 15.99 -0.84 -13.44
CA GLY A 35 15.53 -2.16 -13.90
C GLY A 35 16.60 -3.26 -14.07
N LEU A 36 17.90 -2.98 -13.92
CA LEU A 36 18.92 -4.05 -13.97
C LEU A 36 19.13 -4.80 -12.65
N THR A 37 18.80 -4.17 -11.51
CA THR A 37 18.70 -4.82 -10.19
C THR A 37 17.33 -4.51 -9.61
N GLY A 38 16.29 -5.14 -10.17
CA GLY A 38 14.91 -4.89 -9.77
C GLY A 38 14.71 -4.99 -8.25
N CYS A 39 13.74 -4.21 -7.74
CA CYS A 39 13.18 -4.22 -6.38
C CYS A 39 13.57 -3.08 -5.42
N GLU A 40 14.24 -2.01 -5.83
CA GLU A 40 14.62 -0.94 -4.89
C GLU A 40 13.41 -0.17 -4.29
N ASP A 41 12.25 -0.24 -4.94
CA ASP A 41 11.03 0.47 -4.56
C ASP A 41 9.92 -0.42 -3.95
N VAL A 42 10.13 -1.73 -3.72
CA VAL A 42 9.05 -2.64 -3.22
C VAL A 42 8.51 -2.26 -1.84
N ASN A 43 9.33 -1.60 -1.04
CA ASN A 43 8.98 -1.15 0.31
C ASN A 43 8.53 0.31 0.34
N LYS A 44 8.47 1.02 -0.79
CA LYS A 44 7.97 2.39 -0.81
C LYS A 44 6.45 2.36 -0.89
N PRO A 45 5.73 2.73 0.17
CA PRO A 45 4.28 2.81 0.12
C PRO A 45 3.87 3.84 -0.93
N THR A 46 3.07 3.43 -1.90
CA THR A 46 2.34 4.36 -2.77
C THR A 46 1.03 4.75 -2.11
N LYS A 47 0.71 6.05 -2.17
CA LYS A 47 -0.51 6.63 -1.63
C LYS A 47 -1.45 7.02 -2.77
N GLY A 48 -2.69 6.58 -2.70
CA GLY A 48 -3.75 6.94 -3.65
C GLY A 48 -4.40 8.28 -3.33
N ALA A 49 -5.15 8.82 -4.29
CA ALA A 49 -6.05 9.95 -4.03
C ALA A 49 -7.24 9.51 -3.15
N VAL A 50 -7.90 10.47 -2.49
CA VAL A 50 -9.17 10.21 -1.81
C VAL A 50 -10.27 9.95 -2.84
N VAL A 51 -11.02 8.87 -2.64
CA VAL A 51 -12.05 8.34 -3.52
C VAL A 51 -13.40 8.28 -2.79
N THR A 52 -14.46 8.60 -3.53
CA THR A 52 -15.86 8.50 -3.08
C THR A 52 -16.55 7.37 -3.84
N GLN A 53 -16.41 6.13 -3.36
CA GLN A 53 -17.05 4.95 -3.98
C GLN A 53 -17.92 4.20 -2.96
N LYS A 54 -19.18 4.60 -2.85
CA LYS A 54 -20.16 4.04 -1.92
C LYS A 54 -20.40 2.54 -2.09
N VAL A 55 -20.63 2.09 -3.32
CA VAL A 55 -21.01 0.70 -3.62
C VAL A 55 -19.96 -0.30 -3.13
N ARG A 56 -18.68 0.02 -3.29
CA ARG A 56 -17.57 -0.84 -2.84
C ARG A 56 -17.57 -0.98 -1.31
N ILE A 57 -17.80 0.10 -0.57
CA ILE A 57 -17.83 0.07 0.90
C ILE A 57 -19.06 -0.70 1.40
N GLU A 58 -20.23 -0.53 0.76
CA GLU A 58 -21.43 -1.32 1.11
C GLU A 58 -21.26 -2.82 0.81
N GLN A 59 -20.48 -3.18 -0.21
CA GLN A 59 -20.15 -4.59 -0.47
C GLN A 59 -19.18 -5.17 0.58
N MET A 60 -18.20 -4.40 1.03
CA MET A 60 -17.24 -4.85 2.06
C MET A 60 -17.86 -4.90 3.46
N TRP A 61 -18.71 -3.94 3.80
CA TRP A 61 -19.43 -3.90 5.07
C TRP A 61 -20.93 -3.65 4.85
N PRO A 62 -21.70 -4.69 4.49
CA PRO A 62 -23.14 -4.59 4.27
C PRO A 62 -23.90 -4.05 5.49
N GLN A 63 -23.36 -4.28 6.69
CA GLN A 63 -23.92 -3.76 7.93
C GLN A 63 -23.84 -2.24 8.06
N LEU A 64 -23.13 -1.52 7.19
CA LEU A 64 -23.12 -0.06 7.17
C LEU A 64 -24.20 0.54 6.28
N ALA A 65 -24.81 -0.26 5.41
CA ALA A 65 -25.88 0.22 4.55
C ALA A 65 -27.12 0.63 5.39
N PRO A 66 -27.82 1.71 5.00
CA PRO A 66 -27.50 2.60 3.87
C PRO A 66 -26.43 3.64 4.21
N ILE A 67 -25.39 3.76 3.36
CA ILE A 67 -24.34 4.78 3.51
C ILE A 67 -24.81 6.10 2.87
N GLN A 68 -24.67 7.22 3.58
CA GLN A 68 -24.99 8.56 3.07
C GLN A 68 -23.81 9.17 2.30
N GLN A 69 -22.61 9.10 2.86
CA GLN A 69 -21.37 9.63 2.28
C GLN A 69 -20.20 8.71 2.60
N VAL A 70 -19.18 8.71 1.74
CA VAL A 70 -17.98 7.91 1.98
C VAL A 70 -16.75 8.56 1.38
N HIS A 71 -15.64 8.56 2.12
CA HIS A 71 -14.36 9.08 1.67
C HIS A 71 -13.28 8.12 2.14
N TRP A 72 -12.55 7.53 1.22
CA TRP A 72 -11.50 6.57 1.55
C TRP A 72 -10.32 6.72 0.61
N GLN A 73 -9.15 6.29 1.05
CA GLN A 73 -7.95 6.31 0.22
C GLN A 73 -7.14 5.05 0.48
N GLU A 74 -6.32 4.68 -0.51
CA GLU A 74 -5.23 3.74 -0.30
C GLU A 74 -4.11 4.51 0.40
N HIS A 75 -3.88 4.18 1.66
CA HIS A 75 -2.80 4.75 2.47
C HIS A 75 -1.46 4.10 2.11
N GLU A 76 -1.49 2.81 1.78
CA GLU A 76 -0.31 2.04 1.47
C GLU A 76 -0.62 0.99 0.42
N ALA A 77 0.16 0.99 -0.67
CA ALA A 77 0.23 -0.12 -1.61
C ALA A 77 1.68 -0.61 -1.65
N ARG A 78 1.96 -1.84 -1.20
CA ARG A 78 3.30 -2.43 -1.21
C ARG A 78 3.31 -3.76 -1.94
N ALA A 79 4.34 -4.00 -2.74
CA ALA A 79 4.50 -5.29 -3.41
C ALA A 79 4.96 -6.33 -2.39
N ARG A 80 4.26 -7.47 -2.29
CA ARG A 80 4.68 -8.57 -1.40
C ARG A 80 6.02 -9.17 -1.80
N SER A 81 6.29 -9.21 -3.09
CA SER A 81 7.55 -9.67 -3.68
C SER A 81 7.71 -9.10 -5.08
N CYS A 82 8.94 -9.10 -5.58
CA CYS A 82 9.27 -8.54 -6.88
C CYS A 82 10.37 -9.44 -7.49
N PRO A 83 10.18 -9.85 -8.76
CA PRO A 83 10.23 -9.00 -9.96
C PRO A 83 9.01 -9.23 -10.88
N GLU A 84 8.12 -8.32 -11.24
CA GLU A 84 8.16 -6.85 -11.34
C GLU A 84 6.76 -6.31 -10.95
N ILE A 85 6.48 -6.30 -9.64
CA ILE A 85 5.20 -5.94 -8.97
C ILE A 85 4.18 -7.11 -8.93
N GLY A 86 4.46 -8.10 -8.06
CA GLY A 86 3.54 -9.20 -7.74
C GLY A 86 2.32 -8.74 -6.91
N PRO A 87 1.58 -9.65 -6.23
CA PRO A 87 0.42 -9.27 -5.43
C PRO A 87 0.78 -8.18 -4.42
N MET A 88 -0.09 -7.18 -4.33
CA MET A 88 0.12 -5.97 -3.56
C MET A 88 -0.70 -6.03 -2.26
N ASP A 89 -0.10 -5.66 -1.15
CA ASP A 89 -0.83 -5.35 0.08
C ASP A 89 -1.36 -3.92 -0.04
N TYR A 90 -2.68 -3.78 -0.11
CA TYR A 90 -3.32 -2.47 -0.04
C TYR A 90 -3.90 -2.27 1.36
N VAL A 91 -3.45 -1.23 2.05
CA VAL A 91 -4.10 -0.72 3.24
C VAL A 91 -4.94 0.49 2.85
N MET A 92 -6.24 0.38 3.09
CA MET A 92 -7.21 1.41 2.84
C MET A 92 -7.74 1.95 4.16
N ASP A 93 -7.78 3.27 4.28
CA ASP A 93 -8.41 3.96 5.40
C ASP A 93 -9.57 4.80 4.87
N GLY A 94 -10.60 5.00 5.67
CA GLY A 94 -11.72 5.83 5.25
C GLY A 94 -12.78 6.09 6.31
N PHE A 95 -13.67 7.00 5.94
CA PHE A 95 -14.86 7.37 6.68
C PHE A 95 -16.10 7.05 5.86
N ALA A 96 -17.10 6.47 6.52
CA ALA A 96 -18.45 6.29 5.98
C ALA A 96 -19.47 6.94 6.92
N VAL A 97 -20.24 7.89 6.41
CA VAL A 97 -21.37 8.48 7.12
C VAL A 97 -22.59 7.61 6.86
N ILE A 98 -23.18 7.09 7.92
CA ILE A 98 -24.39 6.25 7.88
C ILE A 98 -25.58 7.03 8.46
N THR A 99 -26.79 6.46 8.40
CA THR A 99 -27.93 7.08 9.06
C THR A 99 -27.80 6.99 10.58
N ALA A 100 -28.38 7.96 11.30
CA ALA A 100 -28.41 7.94 12.77
C ALA A 100 -29.10 6.69 13.34
N GLU A 101 -30.16 6.23 12.68
CA GLU A 101 -30.83 4.96 13.00
C GLU A 101 -29.84 3.79 12.92
N ARG A 102 -29.04 3.73 11.85
CA ARG A 102 -28.06 2.66 11.66
C ARG A 102 -26.92 2.75 12.68
N ALA A 103 -26.42 3.96 12.96
CA ALA A 103 -25.43 4.18 14.01
C ALA A 103 -25.95 3.75 15.39
N GLY A 104 -27.23 3.97 15.68
CA GLY A 104 -27.89 3.50 16.90
C GLY A 104 -28.02 1.98 16.98
N ALA A 105 -28.19 1.30 15.84
CA ALA A 105 -28.35 -0.15 15.77
C ALA A 105 -27.03 -0.95 15.80
N LEU A 106 -25.88 -0.30 15.54
CA LEU A 106 -24.58 -0.98 15.58
C LEU A 106 -24.19 -1.29 17.04
N PRO A 107 -23.75 -2.53 17.34
CA PRO A 107 -23.28 -2.91 18.66
C PRO A 107 -21.90 -2.28 18.91
N ALA A 108 -21.88 -1.04 19.39
CA ALA A 108 -20.67 -0.31 19.72
C ALA A 108 -20.83 0.30 21.12
N THR A 109 -20.23 -0.36 22.11
CA THR A 109 -20.32 -0.01 23.53
C THR A 109 -18.95 0.23 24.18
N THR A 110 -17.88 -0.26 23.56
CA THR A 110 -16.52 -0.14 24.08
C THR A 110 -15.86 1.11 23.51
N ALA A 111 -15.34 1.97 24.37
CA ALA A 111 -14.52 3.10 23.92
C ALA A 111 -13.28 2.62 23.17
N ALA A 112 -12.96 3.27 22.05
CA ALA A 112 -11.79 2.96 21.25
C ALA A 112 -10.75 4.07 21.34
N THR A 113 -9.48 3.70 21.18
CA THR A 113 -8.42 4.68 20.93
C THR A 113 -8.72 5.39 19.60
N PRO A 114 -8.56 6.72 19.53
CA PRO A 114 -8.69 7.44 18.27
C PRO A 114 -7.79 6.84 17.18
N PRO A 115 -8.31 6.63 15.95
CA PRO A 115 -7.50 6.12 14.86
C PRO A 115 -6.50 7.17 14.40
N GLU A 116 -5.38 6.70 13.84
CA GLU A 116 -4.44 7.56 13.14
C GLU A 116 -5.01 7.88 11.75
N VAL A 117 -5.60 9.06 11.61
CA VAL A 117 -6.25 9.49 10.37
C VAL A 117 -5.21 10.09 9.42
N PRO A 118 -5.07 9.56 8.19
CA PRO A 118 -4.19 10.16 7.19
C PRO A 118 -4.53 11.62 6.88
N ASP A 119 -3.51 12.45 6.58
CA ASP A 119 -3.67 13.89 6.38
C ASP A 119 -4.77 14.27 5.37
N ASP A 120 -4.84 13.57 4.25
CA ASP A 120 -5.80 13.86 3.18
C ASP A 120 -7.24 13.43 3.54
N LEU A 121 -7.40 12.53 4.52
CA LEU A 121 -8.70 12.13 5.05
C LEU A 121 -9.16 13.00 6.21
N ARG A 122 -8.24 13.74 6.86
CA ARG A 122 -8.55 14.60 8.00
C ARG A 122 -9.70 15.59 7.75
N PRO A 123 -9.87 16.21 6.56
CA PRO A 123 -11.00 17.10 6.29
C PRO A 123 -12.38 16.43 6.36
N PHE A 124 -12.45 15.10 6.29
CA PHE A 124 -13.69 14.33 6.36
C PHE A 124 -13.93 13.70 7.75
N ALA A 125 -12.99 13.84 8.67
CA ALA A 125 -13.14 13.37 10.04
C ALA A 125 -14.14 14.27 10.81
N PRO A 126 -14.90 13.71 11.77
CA PRO A 126 -15.69 14.53 12.69
C PRO A 126 -14.76 15.45 13.51
N ALA A 127 -15.25 16.64 13.87
CA ALA A 127 -14.43 17.65 14.55
C ALA A 127 -14.01 17.26 15.99
N ASP A 128 -14.89 16.56 16.72
CA ASP A 128 -14.63 16.08 18.08
C ASP A 128 -15.23 14.66 18.25
N PRO A 129 -14.58 13.64 17.68
CA PRO A 129 -15.16 12.31 17.61
C PRO A 129 -15.01 11.54 18.92
N HIS A 130 -16.07 10.83 19.30
CA HIS A 130 -16.06 9.87 20.42
C HIS A 130 -16.15 8.45 19.87
N TRP A 131 -14.99 7.89 19.54
CA TRP A 131 -14.90 6.59 18.88
C TRP A 131 -15.28 5.43 19.80
N LEU A 132 -16.21 4.61 19.31
CA LEU A 132 -16.60 3.34 19.89
C LEU A 132 -16.21 2.21 18.94
N LYS A 133 -15.66 1.11 19.46
CA LYS A 133 -15.41 -0.08 18.66
C LYS A 133 -16.73 -0.80 18.38
N VAL A 134 -16.99 -1.13 17.12
CA VAL A 134 -18.13 -1.98 16.74
C VAL A 134 -17.76 -3.44 16.97
N ASP A 135 -18.55 -4.12 17.80
CA ASP A 135 -18.30 -5.48 18.28
C ASP A 135 -18.14 -6.47 17.11
N GLY A 136 -17.11 -7.32 17.22
CA GLY A 136 -16.79 -8.32 16.20
C GLY A 136 -16.17 -7.75 14.91
N THR A 137 -15.82 -6.46 14.87
CA THR A 137 -15.23 -5.83 13.68
C THR A 137 -14.01 -4.96 14.03
N THR A 138 -13.33 -4.45 12.99
CA THR A 138 -12.29 -3.42 13.10
C THR A 138 -12.86 -2.00 12.95
N LEU A 139 -14.17 -1.86 12.80
CA LEU A 139 -14.82 -0.57 12.56
C LEU A 139 -14.89 0.23 13.87
N LEU A 140 -14.67 1.54 13.73
CA LEU A 140 -14.87 2.51 14.81
C LEU A 140 -16.05 3.41 14.45
N LEU A 141 -16.94 3.66 15.39
CA LEU A 141 -18.14 4.45 15.20
C LEU A 141 -18.12 5.66 16.14
N ASP A 142 -18.26 6.85 15.58
CA ASP A 142 -18.71 8.02 16.32
C ASP A 142 -20.23 8.16 16.17
N LYS A 143 -20.96 7.92 17.26
CA LYS A 143 -22.44 7.94 17.24
C LYS A 143 -22.99 9.35 17.05
N ALA A 144 -22.29 10.39 17.53
CA ALA A 144 -22.76 11.77 17.47
C ALA A 144 -22.86 12.27 16.02
N SER A 145 -21.85 11.96 15.20
CA SER A 145 -21.84 12.31 13.78
C SER A 145 -22.36 11.19 12.86
N SER A 146 -22.72 10.02 13.41
CA SER A 146 -23.05 8.81 12.62
C SER A 146 -21.95 8.43 11.62
N THR A 147 -20.68 8.66 12.01
CA THR A 147 -19.52 8.45 11.15
C THR A 147 -18.78 7.21 11.58
N VAL A 148 -18.49 6.32 10.63
CA VAL A 148 -17.69 5.13 10.83
C VAL A 148 -16.31 5.33 10.24
N TYR A 149 -15.26 5.13 11.01
CA TYR A 149 -13.91 4.95 10.52
C TYR A 149 -13.61 3.48 10.28
N PHE A 150 -12.92 3.17 9.19
CA PHE A 150 -12.48 1.83 8.86
C PHE A 150 -11.03 1.81 8.36
N THR A 151 -10.33 0.74 8.70
CA THR A 151 -9.07 0.33 8.07
C THR A 151 -9.26 -1.08 7.52
N HIS A 152 -8.87 -1.28 6.26
CA HIS A 152 -8.97 -2.56 5.58
C HIS A 152 -7.69 -2.87 4.82
N THR A 153 -7.14 -4.06 5.08
CA THR A 153 -6.04 -4.61 4.32
C THR A 153 -6.59 -5.65 3.35
N THR A 154 -6.32 -5.49 2.05
CA THR A 154 -6.66 -6.53 1.08
C THR A 154 -5.49 -7.51 0.94
N ASP A 155 -5.80 -8.79 1.17
CA ASP A 155 -4.90 -9.90 0.92
C ASP A 155 -5.00 -10.45 -0.52
#